data_AF-A0A0R3QI03-F1
#
_entry.id   AF-A0A0R3QI03-F1
#
_cell.length_a   1.000
_cell.length_b   1.000
_cell.length_c   1.000
_cell.angle_alpha   90.00
_cell.angle_beta   90.00
_cell.angle_gamma   90.00
#
_symmetry.space_group_name_H-M   'P 1'
#
loop_
_entity.id
_entity.type
_entity.pdbx_description
1 polymer ?
#
loop_
_entity_poly.entity_id
_entity_poly.type
_entity_poly.pdbx_seq_one_letter_code
_entity_poly.pdbx_strand_id
1 'polypeptide(L)'
;MNHVFATYFRVIKRLPTTKLLEPVLEGLAKFAHLINIEFFDDMIAALSSLINQQHLRLVDSLRCIYTSFVMLSGEGIALNIDPSRFYWSMYRLLPSIAFEKHQ
;
A
#
# COMPACT_ATOMS: atom_id res chain seq x y z
N MET A 1 18.98 7.14 -3.45
CA MET A 1 17.75 6.69 -2.77
C MET A 1 16.48 7.24 -3.44
N ASN A 2 16.36 8.54 -3.70
CA ASN A 2 15.14 9.15 -4.28
C ASN A 2 14.67 8.52 -5.60
N HIS A 3 15.57 8.11 -6.49
CA HIS A 3 15.19 7.48 -7.76
C HIS A 3 14.49 6.11 -7.60
N VAL A 4 14.83 5.36 -6.54
CA VAL A 4 14.21 4.05 -6.27
C VAL A 4 12.76 4.25 -5.82
N PHE A 5 12.54 5.11 -4.82
CA PHE A 5 11.18 5.41 -4.34
C PHE A 5 10.32 6.13 -5.38
N ALA A 6 10.90 7.00 -6.20
CA ALA A 6 10.21 7.57 -7.36
C ALA A 6 9.78 6.48 -8.37
N THR A 7 10.61 5.45 -8.56
CA THR A 7 10.27 4.31 -9.42
C THR A 7 9.15 3.47 -8.82
N TYR A 8 9.22 3.17 -7.52
CA TYR A 8 8.16 2.48 -6.78
C TYR A 8 6.83 3.24 -6.87
N PHE A 9 6.85 4.55 -6.66
CA PHE A 9 5.66 5.37 -6.76
C PHE A 9 5.05 5.42 -8.17
N ARG A 10 5.91 5.43 -9.21
CA ARG A 10 5.45 5.30 -10.60
C ARG A 10 4.76 3.97 -10.86
N VAL A 11 5.27 2.87 -10.29
CA VAL A 11 4.64 1.55 -10.43
C VAL A 11 3.25 1.55 -9.78
N ILE A 12 3.11 2.06 -8.55
CA ILE A 12 1.80 2.18 -7.88
C ILE A 12 0.82 2.99 -8.72
N LYS A 13 1.24 4.16 -9.21
CA LYS A 13 0.35 5.09 -9.93
C LYS A 13 -0.01 4.66 -11.35
N ARG A 14 0.87 3.93 -12.06
CA ARG A 14 0.73 3.69 -13.51
C ARG A 14 0.66 2.23 -13.92
N LEU A 15 1.17 1.32 -13.09
CA LEU A 15 1.33 -0.10 -13.42
C LEU A 15 0.73 -1.04 -12.34
N PRO A 16 -0.50 -0.77 -11.86
CA PRO A 16 -1.07 -1.43 -10.68
C PRO A 16 -1.36 -2.93 -10.86
N THR A 17 -1.42 -3.42 -12.09
CA THR A 17 -1.74 -4.83 -12.40
C THR A 17 -0.52 -5.63 -12.86
N THR A 18 0.67 -5.04 -12.82
CA THR A 18 1.90 -5.71 -13.26
C THR A 18 2.50 -6.57 -12.15
N LYS A 19 3.31 -7.57 -12.54
CA LYS A 19 4.10 -8.38 -11.61
C LYS A 19 5.12 -7.57 -10.79
N LEU A 20 5.31 -6.29 -11.11
CA LEU A 20 6.17 -5.37 -10.37
C LEU A 20 5.51 -4.84 -9.10
N LEU A 21 4.18 -4.88 -8.98
CA LEU A 21 3.51 -4.30 -7.83
C LEU A 21 3.92 -4.99 -6.52
N GLU A 22 3.96 -6.31 -6.51
CA GLU A 22 4.32 -7.10 -5.34
C GLU A 22 5.70 -6.75 -4.75
N PRO A 23 6.82 -6.80 -5.50
CA PRO A 23 8.13 -6.42 -4.97
C PRO A 23 8.22 -4.92 -4.65
N VAL A 24 7.42 -4.06 -5.30
CA VAL A 24 7.35 -2.63 -4.98
C VAL A 24 6.70 -2.41 -3.62
N LEU A 25 5.55 -3.05 -3.33
CA LEU A 25 4.88 -2.94 -2.04
C LEU A 25 5.76 -3.50 -0.92
N GLU A 26 6.43 -4.63 -1.14
CA GLU A 26 7.38 -5.20 -0.19
C GLU A 26 8.57 -4.25 0.08
N GLY A 27 9.16 -3.71 -0.98
CA GLY A 27 10.25 -2.73 -0.86
C GLY A 27 9.81 -1.48 -0.10
N LEU A 28 8.61 -0.96 -0.37
CA LEU A 28 8.06 0.19 0.34
C LEU A 28 7.84 -0.08 1.82
N ALA A 29 7.23 -1.21 2.18
CA ALA A 29 7.05 -1.56 3.58
C ALA A 29 8.41 -1.73 4.28
N LYS A 30 9.35 -2.46 3.66
CA LYS A 30 10.67 -2.73 4.24
C LYS A 30 11.51 -1.48 4.45
N PHE A 31 11.46 -0.53 3.53
CA PHE A 31 12.30 0.66 3.52
C PHE A 31 11.53 1.95 3.86
N ALA A 32 10.33 1.87 4.42
CA ALA A 32 9.49 3.01 4.75
C ALA A 32 10.21 4.06 5.61
N HIS A 33 11.03 3.60 6.57
CA HIS A 33 11.85 4.43 7.46
C HIS A 33 12.97 5.23 6.75
N LEU A 34 13.21 4.99 5.46
CA LEU A 34 14.20 5.72 4.65
C LEU A 34 13.54 6.72 3.69
N ILE A 35 12.21 6.77 3.66
CA ILE A 35 11.43 7.67 2.80
C ILE A 35 11.20 8.96 3.57
N ASN A 36 11.43 10.11 2.93
CA ASN A 36 11.10 11.39 3.53
C ASN A 36 9.57 11.46 3.78
N ILE A 37 9.20 11.79 5.02
CA ILE A 37 7.82 11.89 5.50
C ILE A 37 6.94 12.81 4.65
N GLU A 38 7.52 13.83 4.01
CA GLU A 38 6.82 14.75 3.11
C GLU A 38 6.15 14.04 1.92
N PHE A 39 6.59 12.82 1.56
CA PHE A 39 5.99 12.03 0.48
C PHE A 39 4.86 11.10 0.93
N PHE A 40 4.62 10.97 2.23
CA PHE A 40 3.74 9.93 2.76
C PHE A 40 2.27 10.18 2.41
N ASP A 41 1.80 11.43 2.48
CA ASP A 41 0.41 11.76 2.11
C ASP A 41 0.08 11.29 0.69
N ASP A 42 0.96 11.62 -0.25
CA ASP A 42 0.88 11.25 -1.66
C ASP A 42 0.93 9.73 -1.88
N MET A 43 1.79 9.04 -1.12
CA MET A 43 1.92 7.58 -1.18
C MET A 43 0.71 6.87 -0.60
N ILE A 44 0.24 7.30 0.56
CA ILE A 44 -0.91 6.72 1.25
C ILE A 44 -2.18 6.96 0.42
N ALA A 45 -2.33 8.13 -0.22
CA ALA A 45 -3.41 8.39 -1.16
C ALA A 45 -3.36 7.45 -2.36
N ALA A 46 -2.16 7.20 -2.92
CA ALA A 46 -1.99 6.27 -4.04
C ALA A 46 -2.31 4.82 -3.65
N LEU A 47 -1.87 4.36 -2.47
CA LEU A 47 -2.19 3.03 -1.93
C LEU A 47 -3.70 2.88 -1.66
N SER A 48 -4.33 3.90 -1.09
CA SER A 48 -5.78 3.92 -0.87
C SER A 48 -6.56 3.89 -2.18
N SER A 49 -6.11 4.61 -3.21
CA SER A 49 -6.71 4.55 -4.54
C SER A 49 -6.60 3.15 -5.13
N LEU A 50 -5.42 2.53 -5.00
CA LEU A 50 -5.12 1.20 -5.50
C LEU A 50 -6.05 0.12 -4.91
N ILE A 51 -6.26 0.14 -3.59
CA ILE A 51 -7.16 -0.80 -2.88
C ILE A 51 -8.61 -0.71 -3.39
N ASN A 52 -9.04 0.46 -3.86
CA ASN A 52 -10.41 0.67 -4.35
C ASN A 52 -10.57 0.39 -5.84
N GLN A 53 -9.52 -0.05 -6.55
CA GLN A 53 -9.61 -0.46 -7.96
C GLN A 53 -10.22 -1.86 -8.08
N GLN A 54 -11.15 -2.06 -9.03
CA GLN A 54 -11.90 -3.32 -9.20
C GLN A 54 -11.05 -4.51 -9.65
N HIS A 55 -9.84 -4.30 -10.17
CA HIS A 55 -9.01 -5.35 -10.78
C HIS A 55 -7.78 -5.75 -9.96
N LEU A 56 -7.66 -5.25 -8.73
CA LEU A 56 -6.54 -5.60 -7.87
C LEU A 56 -6.74 -7.00 -7.28
N ARG A 57 -5.70 -7.84 -7.30
CA ARG A 57 -5.75 -9.15 -6.64
C ARG A 57 -6.00 -8.96 -5.13
N LEU A 58 -6.67 -9.91 -4.50
CA LEU A 58 -6.97 -9.86 -3.07
C LEU A 58 -5.67 -9.76 -2.23
N VAL A 59 -4.68 -10.60 -2.53
CA VAL A 59 -3.35 -10.54 -1.90
C VAL A 59 -2.67 -9.18 -2.09
N ASP A 60 -2.76 -8.56 -3.27
CA ASP A 60 -2.16 -7.24 -3.51
C ASP A 60 -2.88 -6.14 -2.73
N SER A 61 -4.22 -6.24 -2.60
CA SER A 61 -5.01 -5.34 -1.75
C SER A 61 -4.54 -5.41 -0.29
N LEU A 62 -4.28 -6.61 0.22
CA LEU A 62 -3.77 -6.82 1.58
C LEU A 62 -2.35 -6.29 1.74
N ARG A 63 -1.47 -6.50 0.75
CA ARG A 63 -0.12 -5.91 0.73
C ARG A 63 -0.17 -4.38 0.75
N CYS A 64 -1.11 -3.76 0.04
CA CYS A 64 -1.30 -2.30 0.06
C CYS A 64 -1.74 -1.81 1.43
N ILE A 65 -2.69 -2.50 2.07
CA ILE A 65 -3.17 -2.19 3.43
C ILE A 65 -2.01 -2.32 4.43
N TYR A 66 -1.28 -3.42 4.39
CA TYR A 66 -0.10 -3.65 5.24
C TYR A 66 0.95 -2.55 5.06
N THR A 67 1.30 -2.22 3.81
CA THR A 67 2.27 -1.15 3.49
C THR A 67 1.79 0.19 4.04
N SER A 68 0.49 0.49 3.93
CA SER A 68 -0.10 1.72 4.47
C SER A 68 0.01 1.79 5.99
N PHE A 69 -0.23 0.69 6.70
CA PHE A 69 -0.05 0.65 8.16
C PHE A 69 1.42 0.81 8.58
N VAL A 70 2.35 0.20 7.85
CA VAL A 70 3.79 0.39 8.10
C VAL A 70 4.20 1.85 7.91
N MET A 71 3.72 2.51 6.85
CA MET A 71 3.97 3.92 6.62
C MET A 71 3.32 4.84 7.66
N LEU A 72 2.13 4.50 8.15
CA LEU A 72 1.47 5.26 9.23
C LEU A 72 2.06 4.98 10.62
N SER A 73 2.99 4.03 10.72
CA SER A 73 3.72 3.73 11.95
C SER A 73 5.06 4.46 11.99
N GLY A 74 5.73 4.47 13.15
CA GLY A 74 7.02 5.13 13.31
C GLY A 74 6.92 6.64 13.08
N GLU A 75 7.76 7.19 12.19
CA GLU A 75 7.77 8.62 11.88
C GLU A 75 6.44 9.10 11.27
N GLY A 76 5.71 8.25 10.56
CA GLY A 76 4.43 8.61 9.93
C GLY A 76 3.30 8.95 10.90
N ILE A 77 3.46 8.65 12.20
CA ILE A 77 2.51 9.06 13.25
C ILE A 77 2.42 10.59 13.32
N ALA A 78 3.51 11.30 13.02
CA ALA A 78 3.55 12.76 13.04
C ALA A 78 2.59 13.41 12.02
N LEU A 79 2.17 12.67 10.98
CA LEU A 79 1.21 13.16 9.98
C LEU A 79 -0.23 13.19 10.50
N ASN A 80 -0.52 12.51 11.62
CA ASN A 80 -1.85 12.46 12.22
C ASN A 80 -2.97 12.05 11.23
N ILE A 81 -2.64 11.18 10.27
CA ILE A 81 -3.58 10.65 9.27
C ILE A 81 -4.45 9.57 9.92
N ASP A 82 -5.76 9.68 9.77
CA ASP A 82 -6.70 8.66 10.24
C ASP A 82 -6.59 7.35 9.40
N PRO A 83 -6.24 6.21 10.02
CA PRO A 83 -6.16 4.91 9.36
C PRO A 83 -7.52 4.23 9.12
N SER A 84 -8.65 4.79 9.57
CA SER A 84 -10.00 4.19 9.52
C SER A 84 -10.37 3.55 8.17
N ARG A 85 -10.03 4.22 7.06
CA ARG A 85 -10.29 3.71 5.69
C ARG A 85 -9.59 2.38 5.38
N PHE A 86 -8.41 2.15 5.95
CA PHE A 86 -7.64 0.92 5.75
C PHE A 86 -8.21 -0.21 6.59
N TYR A 87 -8.66 0.06 7.82
CA TYR A 87 -9.43 -0.90 8.61
C TYR A 87 -10.73 -1.29 7.88
N TRP A 88 -11.49 -0.32 7.38
CA TRP A 88 -12.73 -0.60 6.66
C TRP A 88 -12.49 -1.46 5.41
N SER A 89 -11.43 -1.16 4.65
CA SER A 89 -11.03 -1.96 3.49
C SER A 89 -10.63 -3.38 3.92
N MET A 90 -9.89 -3.53 5.01
CA MET A 90 -9.51 -4.85 5.53
C MET A 90 -10.73 -5.68 5.94
N TYR A 91 -11.66 -5.09 6.70
CA TYR A 91 -12.91 -5.76 7.10
C TYR A 91 -13.78 -6.15 5.90
N ARG A 92 -13.81 -5.33 4.85
CA ARG A 92 -14.53 -5.64 3.60
C ARG A 92 -13.90 -6.82 2.84
N LEU A 93 -12.59 -7.00 2.94
CA LEU A 93 -11.86 -8.09 2.27
C LEU A 93 -11.89 -9.41 3.07
N LEU A 94 -12.10 -9.37 4.39
CA LEU A 94 -12.11 -10.55 5.25
C LEU A 94 -12.97 -11.73 4.73
N PRO A 95 -14.22 -11.52 4.26
CA PRO A 95 -15.02 -12.62 3.71
C PRO A 95 -14.34 -13.27 2.51
N SER A 96 -13.78 -12.47 1.60
CA SER A 96 -13.12 -12.95 0.40
C SER A 96 -11.85 -13.76 0.71
N ILE A 97 -11.14 -13.43 1.80
CA ILE A 97 -9.96 -14.17 2.27
C ILE A 97 -10.34 -15.58 2.71
N ALA A 98 -11.44 -15.72 3.47
CA ALA A 98 -11.88 -17.02 3.96
C ALA A 98 -12.21 -18.01 2.83
N PHE A 99 -12.56 -17.50 1.65
CA PHE A 99 -12.91 -18.29 0.47
C PHE A 99 -11.87 -18.21 -0.66
N GLU A 100 -10.71 -17.60 -0.42
CA GLU A 100 -9.64 -17.52 -1.41
C GLU A 100 -9.03 -18.91 -1.60
N LYS A 101 -9.21 -19.48 -2.80
CA LYS A 101 -8.55 -20.74 -3.15
C LYS A 101 -7.05 -20.48 -3.19
N HIS A 102 -6.31 -21.20 -2.35
CA HIS A 102 -4.86 -21.27 -2.42
C HIS A 102 -4.49 -22.02 -3.71
N GLN A 103 -4.39 -21.29 -4.83
CA GLN A 103 -3.85 -21.80 -6.08
C GLN A 103 -2.36 -21.48 -6.19
#